data_AF-A0A9D0DIB8-F1
#
_entry.id   AF-A0A9D0DIB8-F1
#
_cell.length_a   1.000
_cell.length_b   1.000
_cell.length_c   1.000
_cell.angle_alpha   90.00
_cell.angle_beta   90.00
_cell.angle_gamma   90.00
#
_symmetry.space_group_name_H-M   'P 1'
#
loop_
_entity.id
_entity.type
_entity.pdbx_description
1 polymer ?
#
loop_
_entity_poly.entity_id
_entity_poly.type
_entity_poly.pdbx_seq_one_letter_code
_entity_poly.pdbx_strand_id
1 'polypeptide(L)' 'MEHIDYTRLYLLQDEILRIIFQKDTEFYLTGGTCLNRFYFEKRYSNDLDLFTNFSDTFAYSARDM' A
#
# COMPACT_ATOMS: atom_id res chain seq x y z
N MET A 1 11.44 -19.03 -12.69
CA MET A 1 10.43 -18.07 -12.22
C MET A 1 10.45 -18.18 -10.70
N GLU A 2 10.75 -17.10 -10.00
CA GLU A 2 10.84 -17.12 -8.54
C GLU A 2 9.45 -17.40 -7.96
N HIS A 3 9.34 -18.34 -7.02
CA HIS A 3 8.07 -18.67 -6.39
C HIS A 3 7.84 -17.71 -5.23
N ILE A 4 6.90 -16.77 -5.39
CA ILE A 4 6.56 -15.81 -4.35
C ILE A 4 5.73 -16.51 -3.27
N ASP A 5 6.18 -16.45 -2.02
CA ASP A 5 5.38 -16.81 -0.86
C ASP A 5 4.39 -15.68 -0.54
N TYR A 6 3.19 -15.79 -1.12
CA TYR A 6 2.13 -14.80 -0.95
C TYR A 6 1.61 -14.70 0.48
N THR A 7 1.70 -15.76 1.27
CA THR A 7 1.31 -15.70 2.68
C THR A 7 2.23 -14.77 3.42
N ARG A 8 3.55 -14.97 3.26
CA ARG A 8 4.55 -14.12 3.89
C ARG A 8 4.51 -12.68 3.35
N LEU A 9 4.30 -12.51 2.05
CA LEU A 9 4.20 -11.19 1.44
C LEU A 9 2.99 -10.42 1.99
N TYR A 10 1.84 -11.07 2.13
CA TYR A 10 0.62 -10.40 2.58
C TYR A 10 0.70 -10.05 4.07
N LEU A 11 1.31 -10.91 4.90
CA LEU A 11 1.62 -10.58 6.29
C LEU A 11 2.53 -9.36 6.41
N LEU A 12 3.55 -9.26 5.57
CA LEU A 12 4.43 -8.08 5.54
C LEU A 12 3.66 -6.82 5.10
N GLN A 13 2.81 -6.93 4.07
CA GLN A 13 1.96 -5.82 3.64
C GLN A 13 1.02 -5.37 4.77
N ASP A 14 0.44 -6.30 5.53
CA ASP A 14 -0.43 -5.99 6.66
C ASP A 14 0.31 -5.21 7.76
N GLU A 15 1.55 -5.60 8.06
CA GLU A 15 2.41 -4.89 9.02
C GLU A 15 2.71 -3.46 8.55
N ILE A 16 3.04 -3.28 7.27
CA ILE A 16 3.32 -1.96 6.68
C ILE A 16 2.07 -1.08 6.73
N LEU A 17 0.91 -1.59 6.29
CA LEU A 17 -0.34 -0.84 6.30
C LEU A 17 -0.75 -0.49 7.73
N ARG A 18 -0.55 -1.39 8.70
CA ARG A 18 -0.79 -1.11 10.12
C ARG A 18 0.09 0.04 10.60
N ILE A 19 1.38 0.06 10.26
CA ILE A 19 2.30 1.13 10.69
C ILE A 19 1.90 2.47 10.08
N ILE A 20 1.58 2.49 8.78
CA ILE A 20 1.17 3.71 8.06
C ILE A 20 -0.10 4.28 8.70
N PHE A 21 -1.14 3.46 8.83
CA PHE A 21 -2.44 3.90 9.33
C PHE A 21 -2.57 3.91 10.86
N GLN A 22 -1.50 3.61 11.60
CA GLN A 22 -1.47 3.81 13.06
C GLN A 22 -1.37 5.30 13.43
N LYS A 23 -0.91 6.15 12.50
CA LYS A 23 -0.97 7.61 12.63
C LYS A 23 -2.12 8.15 11.80
N ASP A 24 -2.56 9.36 12.12
CA ASP A 24 -3.45 10.09 11.23
C ASP A 24 -2.64 10.49 9.98
N THR A 25 -2.92 9.83 8.86
CA THR A 25 -2.22 10.06 7.59
C THR A 25 -3.23 10.36 6.50
N GLU A 26 -2.83 11.23 5.56
CA GLU A 26 -3.64 11.57 4.38
C GLU A 26 -3.51 10.52 3.25
N PHE A 27 -2.84 9.40 3.51
CA PHE A 27 -2.68 8.32 2.55
C PHE A 27 -3.95 7.46 2.46
N TYR A 28 -4.16 6.86 1.30
CA TYR A 28 -5.12 5.80 1.08
C TYR A 28 -4.55 4.75 0.15
N LEU A 29 -4.88 3.48 0.42
CA LEU A 29 -4.49 2.35 -0.42
C LEU A 29 -5.30 2.35 -1.71
N THR A 30 -4.62 2.26 -2.85
CA THR A 30 -5.23 2.24 -4.18
C THR A 30 -4.68 1.09 -5.02
N GLY A 31 -4.97 1.11 -6.31
CA GLY A 31 -4.38 0.19 -7.29
C GLY A 31 -4.81 -1.27 -7.12
N GLY A 32 -3.96 -2.17 -7.60
CA GLY A 32 -4.27 -3.60 -7.71
C GLY A 32 -4.46 -4.27 -6.35
N THR A 33 -3.73 -3.81 -5.33
CA THR A 33 -3.79 -4.39 -3.98
C THR A 33 -5.04 -3.95 -3.23
N CYS A 34 -5.49 -2.70 -3.39
CA CYS A 34 -6.79 -2.26 -2.89
C CYS A 34 -7.94 -3.07 -3.52
N LEU A 35 -7.90 -3.26 -4.84
CA LEU A 35 -8.90 -4.07 -5.54
C LEU A 35 -8.89 -5.53 -5.09
N ASN A 36 -7.70 -6.14 -4.94
CA ASN A 36 -7.57 -7.52 -4.46
C ASN A 36 -8.15 -7.70 -3.05
N ARG A 37 -7.87 -6.77 -2.14
CA ARG A 37 -8.23 -6.89 -0.71
C ARG A 37 -9.68 -6.52 -0.39
N PHE A 38 -10.27 -5.57 -1.12
CA PHE A 38 -11.56 -4.98 -0.72
C PHE A 38 -12.70 -5.17 -1.72
N TYR A 39 -12.41 -5.50 -2.99
CA TYR A 39 -13.45 -5.57 -4.02
C TYR A 39 -13.53 -6.93 -4.72
N PHE A 40 -12.43 -7.42 -5.30
CA PHE A 40 -12.39 -8.67 -6.05
C PHE A 40 -11.05 -9.38 -5.90
N GLU A 41 -11.06 -10.58 -5.34
CA GLU A 41 -9.89 -11.46 -5.24
C GLU A 41 -9.58 -12.17 -6.59
N LYS A 42 -9.35 -11.40 -7.67
CA LYS A 42 -9.12 -11.98 -9.01
C LYS A 42 -7.69 -12.44 -9.28
N ARG A 43 -6.72 -11.88 -8.56
CA ARG A 43 -5.30 -12.21 -8.67
C ARG A 43 -4.55 -11.76 -7.44
N TYR A 44 -3.42 -12.41 -7.15
CA TYR A 44 -2.46 -11.88 -6.20
C TYR A 44 -1.89 -10.53 -6.66
N SER A 45 -1.43 -9.73 -5.69
CA SER A 45 -0.84 -8.41 -5.91
C SER A 45 0.41 -8.23 -5.05
N ASN A 46 1.52 -7.87 -5.69
CA ASN A 46 2.84 -7.94 -5.05
C ASN A 46 3.20 -6.63 -4.33
N ASP A 47 2.64 -5.52 -4.78
CA ASP A 47 3.07 -4.17 -4.43
C ASP A 47 2.02 -3.43 -3.58
N LEU A 48 2.35 -2.25 -3.05
CA LEU A 48 1.41 -1.36 -2.37
C LEU A 48 1.41 0.00 -3.06
N ASP A 49 0.27 0.37 -3.65
CA ASP A 49 0.06 1.70 -4.22
C ASP A 49 -0.62 2.59 -3.18
N LEU A 50 0.07 3.62 -2.70
CA LEU A 50 -0.49 4.61 -1.78
C LEU A 50 -0.64 5.94 -2.49
N PHE A 51 -1.75 6.62 -2.23
CA PHE A 51 -2.02 7.93 -2.79
C PHE A 51 -2.48 8.89 -1.70
N THR A 52 -2.25 10.18 -1.90
CA THR A 52 -2.79 11.24 -1.04
C THR A 52 -3.26 12.39 -1.93
N ASN A 53 -4.33 13.07 -1.53
CA ASN A 53 -4.89 14.16 -2.32
C ASN A 53 -4.49 15.52 -1.72
N PHE A 54 -3.67 16.28 -2.45
CA PHE A 54 -3.26 17.64 -2.06
C PHE A 54 -2.70 17.76 -0.63
N SER A 55 -1.88 16.80 -0.21
CA SER A 55 -1.10 16.99 1.01
C SER A 55 -0.06 18.08 0.77
N ASP A 56 -0.23 19.23 1.44
CA ASP A 56 0.71 20.35 1.40
C ASP A 56 2.12 19.89 1.80
N THR A 57 2.23 18.90 2.68
CA THR A 57 3.51 18.36 3.14
C THR A 57 4.14 17.36 2.18
N PHE A 58 3.33 16.56 1.47
CA PHE A 58 3.82 15.49 0.60
C PHE A 58 4.69 16.04 -0.54
N ALA A 59 4.24 17.13 -1.18
CA ALA A 59 4.94 17.74 -2.31
C ALA A 59 6.36 18.23 -1.94
N TYR A 60 6.57 18.64 -0.69
CA TYR A 60 7.90 19.00 -0.19
C TYR A 60 8.73 17.76 0.12
N SER A 61 8.18 16.80 0.89
CA SER A 61 8.93 15.60 1.29
C SER A 61 9.36 14.71 0.12
N ALA A 62 8.57 14.63 -0.95
CA ALA A 62 8.88 13.81 -2.12
C ALA A 62 9.98 14.41 -3.02
N ARG A 63 10.29 15.71 -2.88
CA ARG A 63 11.37 16.36 -3.64
C ARG A 63 12.75 16.16 -3.02
N ASP A 64 12.80 15.87 -1.72
CA ASP A 64 14.04 15.72 -0.96
C ASP A 64 14.43 14.23 -0.72
N MET A 65 13.71 13.28 -1.33
CA MET A 65 14.00 11.84 -1.31
C MET A 65 14.84 11.37 -2.49
#